data_AF-A0A660SQ53-F1
#
_entry.id   AF-A0A660SQ53-F1
#
_cell.length_a   1.000
_cell.length_b   1.000
_cell.length_c   1.000
_cell.angle_alpha   90.00
_cell.angle_beta   90.00
_cell.angle_gamma   90.00
#
_symmetry.space_group_name_H-M   'P 1'
#
loop_
_entity.id
_entity.type
_entity.pdbx_description
1 polymer ?
#
loop_
_entity_poly.entity_id
_entity_poly.type
_entity_poly.pdbx_seq_one_letter_code
_entity_poly.pdbx_strand_id
1 'polypeptide(L)'
;GIWNHIKNSGRFPEAENLTLEWVGSIPGKRESRRFEGDYMLTQGDIVEQHSHEDAVSFGGWAIDLHPADGVYSDKPSCNQYHSRGVYQIPFKSLYSRDVPNLFLAGRLISVSHVALGSTRVMMTGAHNGQAVAMAALLCHEKGLDPRDLSSGPNLLHLQKKLLRSGQFIPHLELDDSEDLAIDAEVEVSNTLVIDDLAASGLFHEVTVPEGMLLPFPVGRVPLINVRIKTEKAVHAVFQLRRSDFYGNFSPDIVIEEISFDVARGFSGSLPVTFVTVLDRPEYLTVVLQPSDGLFVSESLNSLPGILRLRHSANEKVARSAVQEPPPESGLHRLEFWLPERRPNATLWSLFFQSPFEPYSAEFLTRGYERPFIEANSWVSGTAGENVPEIRLSWKNIRTINRLIIAMDGDFDHPMESVQYGHPDRQSPYLPKTISVLDDRGLEIAAAVDVHGSRWDIRFSDPIRTASLLIRFTESRGEVIGIYRVRVF
;
A
#
# COMPACT_ATOMS: atom_id res chain seq x y z
N GLY A 1 16.51 -37.78 1.55
CA GLY A 1 16.17 -36.38 1.89
C GLY A 1 16.27 -35.49 0.66
N ILE A 2 15.66 -34.31 0.70
CA ILE A 2 15.56 -33.38 -0.45
C ILE A 2 16.93 -33.06 -1.05
N TRP A 3 17.95 -32.74 -0.22
CA TRP A 3 19.31 -32.45 -0.71
C TRP A 3 19.92 -33.60 -1.52
N ASN A 4 19.80 -34.85 -1.03
CA ASN A 4 20.28 -36.02 -1.77
C ASN A 4 19.55 -36.18 -3.12
N HIS A 5 18.25 -35.88 -3.17
CA HIS A 5 17.50 -35.91 -4.43
C HIS A 5 17.99 -34.82 -5.39
N ILE A 6 18.17 -33.58 -4.93
CA ILE A 6 18.71 -32.49 -5.75
C ILE A 6 20.11 -32.85 -6.28
N LYS A 7 21.00 -33.28 -5.39
CA LYS A 7 22.41 -33.55 -5.71
C LYS A 7 22.63 -34.78 -6.57
N ASN A 8 21.87 -35.86 -6.34
CA ASN A 8 22.19 -37.19 -6.87
C ASN A 8 21.11 -37.79 -7.80
N SER A 9 19.98 -37.11 -8.05
CA SER A 9 18.95 -37.64 -8.97
C SER A 9 19.30 -37.51 -10.45
N GLY A 10 20.27 -36.65 -10.79
CA GLY A 10 20.57 -36.27 -12.17
C GLY A 10 19.57 -35.30 -12.80
N ARG A 11 18.55 -34.83 -12.06
CA ARG A 11 17.50 -33.92 -12.57
C ARG A 11 17.86 -32.42 -12.47
N PHE A 12 18.89 -32.08 -11.70
CA PHE A 12 19.28 -30.70 -11.38
C PHE A 12 20.79 -30.52 -11.63
N PRO A 13 21.24 -30.48 -12.91
CA PRO A 13 22.66 -30.38 -13.23
C PRO A 13 23.34 -29.13 -12.64
N GLU A 14 22.60 -28.03 -12.45
CA GLU A 14 23.06 -26.81 -11.79
C GLU A 14 23.52 -27.05 -10.33
N ALA A 15 23.07 -28.14 -9.70
CA ALA A 15 23.47 -28.51 -8.35
C ALA A 15 24.81 -29.24 -8.28
N GLU A 16 25.46 -29.57 -9.41
CA GLU A 16 26.70 -30.36 -9.48
C GLU A 16 27.83 -29.77 -8.61
N ASN A 17 27.97 -28.44 -8.62
CA ASN A 17 29.01 -27.74 -7.86
C ASN A 17 28.51 -27.07 -6.57
N LEU A 18 27.22 -27.25 -6.21
CA LEU A 18 26.67 -26.70 -4.97
C LEU A 18 27.06 -27.58 -3.77
N THR A 19 27.42 -26.95 -2.65
CA THR A 19 27.64 -27.66 -1.37
C THR A 19 26.56 -27.28 -0.37
N LEU A 20 26.19 -28.21 0.50
CA LEU A 20 25.23 -27.92 1.57
C LEU A 20 25.92 -27.08 2.65
N GLU A 21 25.54 -25.82 2.76
CA GLU A 21 26.12 -24.89 3.74
C GLU A 21 25.52 -25.06 5.14
N TRP A 22 24.20 -25.20 5.23
CA TRP A 22 23.50 -25.25 6.51
C TRP A 22 22.23 -26.11 6.44
N VAL A 23 21.95 -26.81 7.54
CA VAL A 23 20.68 -27.52 7.77
C VAL A 23 20.18 -27.17 9.15
N GLY A 24 18.91 -26.75 9.23
CA GLY A 24 18.22 -26.58 10.49
C GLY A 24 18.06 -27.92 11.21
N SER A 25 18.65 -28.05 12.39
CA SER A 25 18.55 -29.26 13.23
C SER A 25 17.23 -29.34 14.01
N ILE A 26 16.47 -28.24 14.07
CA ILE A 26 15.18 -28.17 14.76
C ILE A 26 14.08 -28.01 13.71
N PRO A 27 13.09 -28.92 13.65
CA PRO A 27 11.96 -28.77 12.76
C PRO A 27 11.17 -27.52 13.16
N GLY A 28 10.93 -26.63 12.20
CA GLY A 28 10.08 -25.46 12.40
C GLY A 28 8.64 -25.88 12.66
N LYS A 29 8.17 -25.77 13.91
CA LYS A 29 6.75 -25.96 14.25
C LYS A 29 5.96 -24.74 13.82
N ARG A 30 5.02 -24.93 12.89
CA ARG A 30 4.15 -23.85 12.38
C ARG A 30 3.00 -23.53 13.32
N GLU A 31 2.53 -24.52 14.07
CA GLU A 31 1.43 -24.38 15.01
C GLU A 31 1.73 -25.14 16.32
N SER A 32 1.15 -24.67 17.41
CA SER A 32 1.22 -25.26 18.75
C SER A 32 -0.03 -24.87 19.55
N ARG A 33 -0.02 -25.08 20.86
CA ARG A 33 -1.04 -24.53 21.78
C ARG A 33 -1.19 -23.02 21.57
N ARG A 34 -2.42 -22.54 21.63
CA ARG A 34 -2.79 -21.14 21.38
C ARG A 34 -3.43 -20.54 22.62
N PHE A 35 -3.22 -19.25 22.81
CA PHE A 35 -3.85 -18.49 23.88
C PHE A 35 -5.21 -17.96 23.41
N GLU A 36 -6.13 -17.84 24.36
CA GLU A 36 -7.43 -17.22 24.15
C GLU A 36 -7.37 -15.80 24.69
N GLY A 37 -7.65 -14.83 23.82
CA GLY A 37 -7.92 -13.45 24.20
C GLY A 37 -9.42 -13.24 24.38
N ASP A 38 -9.81 -12.00 24.69
CA ASP A 38 -11.22 -11.62 24.76
C ASP A 38 -11.91 -11.68 23.38
N TYR A 39 -11.11 -11.72 22.31
CA TYR A 39 -11.57 -11.98 20.96
C TYR A 39 -10.62 -12.98 20.27
N MET A 40 -11.18 -13.87 19.46
CA MET A 40 -10.42 -14.80 18.63
C MET A 40 -10.69 -14.51 17.16
N LEU A 41 -9.70 -13.98 16.44
CA LEU A 41 -9.84 -13.68 15.01
C LEU A 41 -10.06 -14.95 14.18
N THR A 42 -11.07 -14.95 13.32
CA THR A 42 -11.52 -16.10 12.54
C THR A 42 -11.17 -15.97 11.06
N GLN A 43 -11.38 -17.04 10.30
CA GLN A 43 -11.30 -16.98 8.82
C GLN A 43 -12.29 -15.94 8.27
N GLY A 44 -13.50 -15.85 8.83
CA GLY A 44 -14.53 -14.91 8.38
C GLY A 44 -14.04 -13.47 8.47
N ASP A 45 -13.37 -13.10 9.56
CA ASP A 45 -12.83 -11.75 9.74
C ASP A 45 -11.77 -11.38 8.69
N ILE A 46 -11.03 -12.37 8.18
CA ILE A 46 -10.04 -12.19 7.12
C ILE A 46 -10.71 -12.09 5.74
N VAL A 47 -11.61 -13.02 5.44
CA VAL A 47 -12.23 -13.12 4.11
C VAL A 47 -13.23 -11.99 3.87
N GLU A 48 -14.09 -11.72 4.85
CA GLU A 48 -15.11 -10.66 4.79
C GLU A 48 -14.54 -9.30 5.22
N GLN A 49 -13.27 -9.24 5.63
CA GLN A 49 -12.58 -8.02 6.07
C GLN A 49 -13.38 -7.24 7.13
N HIS A 50 -13.89 -7.95 8.15
CA HIS A 50 -14.71 -7.35 9.19
C HIS A 50 -14.01 -6.17 9.88
N SER A 51 -14.78 -5.11 10.13
CA SER A 51 -14.31 -3.95 10.88
C SER A 51 -14.35 -4.24 12.39
N HIS A 52 -13.31 -3.78 13.07
CA HIS A 52 -13.12 -3.89 14.52
C HIS A 52 -12.88 -2.50 15.09
N GLU A 53 -13.71 -2.08 16.05
CA GLU A 53 -13.55 -0.81 16.77
C GLU A 53 -12.18 -0.73 17.47
N ASP A 54 -11.71 -1.86 17.99
CA ASP A 54 -10.42 -2.00 18.66
C ASP A 54 -9.28 -2.43 17.73
N ALA A 55 -9.39 -2.16 16.43
CA ALA A 55 -8.29 -2.41 15.49
C ALA A 55 -7.03 -1.64 15.89
N VAL A 56 -5.90 -2.35 15.98
CA VAL A 56 -4.59 -1.77 16.28
C VAL A 56 -3.52 -2.19 15.30
N SER A 57 -3.80 -3.17 14.44
CA SER A 57 -2.89 -3.67 13.43
C SER A 57 -3.66 -4.23 12.24
N PHE A 58 -2.95 -4.82 11.27
CA PHE A 58 -3.55 -5.39 10.06
C PHE A 58 -2.70 -6.54 9.50
N GLY A 59 -3.32 -7.37 8.66
CA GLY A 59 -2.67 -8.38 7.86
C GLY A 59 -3.13 -8.32 6.39
N GLY A 60 -2.37 -8.97 5.52
CA GLY A 60 -2.69 -9.05 4.08
C GLY A 60 -2.04 -10.26 3.40
N TRP A 61 -1.51 -11.20 4.17
CA TRP A 61 -0.94 -12.43 3.63
C TRP A 61 -2.04 -13.43 3.26
N ALA A 62 -1.79 -14.30 2.28
CA ALA A 62 -2.72 -15.38 1.98
C ALA A 62 -2.92 -16.31 3.20
N ILE A 63 -4.08 -16.95 3.29
CA ILE A 63 -4.31 -18.04 4.23
C ILE A 63 -3.49 -19.26 3.75
N ASP A 64 -2.30 -19.45 4.35
CA ASP A 64 -1.32 -20.48 3.99
C ASP A 64 -1.46 -21.73 4.89
N LEU A 65 -2.17 -22.73 4.36
CA LEU A 65 -2.53 -23.98 5.05
C LEU A 65 -1.71 -25.16 4.56
N HIS A 66 -1.35 -26.04 5.49
CA HIS A 66 -0.58 -27.25 5.20
C HIS A 66 -1.29 -28.49 5.75
N PRO A 67 -1.21 -29.64 5.05
CA PRO A 67 -1.73 -30.89 5.57
C PRO A 67 -1.08 -31.27 6.92
N ALA A 68 -1.88 -31.74 7.87
CA ALA A 68 -1.40 -32.16 9.18
C ALA A 68 -0.42 -33.35 9.09
N ASP A 69 -0.63 -34.25 8.13
CA ASP A 69 0.24 -35.41 7.88
C ASP A 69 1.56 -35.03 7.18
N GLY A 70 1.75 -33.74 6.86
CA GLY A 70 2.97 -33.21 6.26
C GLY A 70 3.35 -33.92 4.96
N VAL A 71 4.56 -34.46 4.91
CA VAL A 71 5.10 -35.16 3.72
C VAL A 71 4.44 -36.52 3.45
N TYR A 72 3.63 -37.03 4.38
CA TYR A 72 2.89 -38.28 4.21
C TYR A 72 1.48 -38.07 3.66
N SER A 73 1.07 -36.82 3.44
CA SER A 73 -0.23 -36.48 2.86
C SER A 73 -0.21 -36.65 1.34
N ASP A 74 -1.26 -37.26 0.79
CA ASP A 74 -1.51 -37.28 -0.67
C ASP A 74 -2.07 -35.95 -1.21
N LYS A 75 -2.47 -35.02 -0.32
CA LYS A 75 -2.91 -33.66 -0.68
C LYS A 75 -1.71 -32.77 -1.04
N PRO A 76 -1.94 -31.66 -1.78
CA PRO A 76 -0.91 -30.64 -2.01
C PRO A 76 -0.21 -30.23 -0.71
N SER A 77 1.10 -30.04 -0.78
CA SER A 77 1.92 -29.68 0.39
C SER A 77 1.53 -28.34 1.02
N CYS A 78 0.79 -27.50 0.29
CA CYS A 78 0.40 -26.16 0.65
C CYS A 78 -0.84 -25.74 -0.16
N ASN A 79 -1.81 -25.11 0.49
CA ASN A 79 -2.91 -24.40 -0.14
C ASN A 79 -2.87 -22.93 0.33
N GLN A 80 -2.91 -22.00 -0.62
CA GLN A 80 -2.87 -20.57 -0.36
C GLN A 80 -4.11 -19.92 -0.91
N TYR A 81 -4.83 -19.19 -0.06
CA TYR A 81 -6.03 -18.46 -0.45
C TYR A 81 -5.91 -17.00 -0.05
N HIS A 82 -5.94 -16.11 -1.04
CA HIS A 82 -5.88 -14.67 -0.84
C HIS A 82 -7.27 -14.11 -0.55
N SER A 83 -7.32 -13.16 0.39
CA SER A 83 -8.45 -12.22 0.55
C SER A 83 -8.37 -11.12 -0.52
N ARG A 84 -9.47 -10.40 -0.75
CA ARG A 84 -9.53 -9.30 -1.74
C ARG A 84 -8.70 -8.07 -1.33
N GLY A 85 -8.37 -7.95 -0.05
CA GLY A 85 -7.44 -6.93 0.44
C GLY A 85 -6.92 -7.23 1.86
N VAL A 86 -6.56 -6.15 2.56
CA VAL A 86 -6.04 -6.21 3.93
C VAL A 86 -7.17 -6.30 4.95
N TYR A 87 -6.92 -6.94 6.09
CA TYR A 87 -7.88 -7.09 7.19
C TYR A 87 -7.31 -6.51 8.49
N GLN A 88 -8.19 -6.04 9.36
CA GLN A 88 -7.81 -5.50 10.67
C GLN A 88 -7.49 -6.63 11.67
N ILE A 89 -6.62 -6.34 12.64
CA ILE A 89 -6.35 -7.21 13.80
C ILE A 89 -6.80 -6.45 15.06
N PRO A 90 -7.83 -6.95 15.77
CA PRO A 90 -8.35 -6.31 16.97
C PRO A 90 -7.42 -6.51 18.17
N PHE A 91 -7.31 -5.49 19.01
CA PHE A 91 -6.47 -5.48 20.20
C PHE A 91 -6.86 -6.57 21.21
N LYS A 92 -8.14 -6.95 21.29
CA LYS A 92 -8.64 -8.07 22.09
C LYS A 92 -8.03 -9.43 21.72
N SER A 93 -7.41 -9.56 20.55
CA SER A 93 -6.65 -10.76 20.15
C SER A 93 -5.19 -10.74 20.64
N LEU A 94 -4.72 -9.63 21.21
CA LEU A 94 -3.31 -9.38 21.55
C LEU A 94 -3.02 -9.45 23.06
N TYR A 95 -3.95 -9.93 23.88
CA TYR A 95 -3.74 -10.19 25.31
C TYR A 95 -4.51 -11.41 25.77
N SER A 96 -4.10 -11.98 26.91
CA SER A 96 -4.73 -13.17 27.49
C SER A 96 -6.06 -12.83 28.14
N ARG A 97 -7.10 -13.63 27.87
CA ARG A 97 -8.38 -13.55 28.59
C ARG A 97 -8.19 -13.85 30.08
N ASP A 98 -7.40 -14.86 30.40
CA ASP A 98 -7.37 -15.44 31.75
C ASP A 98 -6.26 -14.89 32.68
N VAL A 99 -5.22 -14.27 32.12
CA VAL A 99 -4.08 -13.72 32.88
C VAL A 99 -4.04 -12.20 32.64
N PRO A 100 -4.36 -11.36 33.64
CA PRO A 100 -4.56 -9.92 33.44
C PRO A 100 -3.38 -9.21 32.77
N ASN A 101 -2.16 -9.44 33.26
CA ASN A 101 -0.94 -8.78 32.79
C ASN A 101 -0.12 -9.66 31.84
N LEU A 102 -0.78 -10.24 30.82
CA LEU A 102 -0.12 -11.06 29.81
C LEU A 102 -0.53 -10.66 28.39
N PHE A 103 0.39 -10.04 27.66
CA PHE A 103 0.24 -9.77 26.24
C PHE A 103 0.57 -11.00 25.36
N LEU A 104 -0.06 -11.04 24.20
CA LEU A 104 0.12 -12.03 23.14
C LEU A 104 0.59 -11.32 21.88
N ALA A 105 1.71 -11.74 21.29
CA ALA A 105 2.25 -11.13 20.08
C ALA A 105 2.79 -12.17 19.09
N GLY A 106 3.01 -11.74 17.85
CA GLY A 106 3.52 -12.60 16.77
C GLY A 106 2.57 -13.77 16.50
N ARG A 107 3.08 -15.00 16.60
CA ARG A 107 2.30 -16.22 16.32
C ARG A 107 1.40 -16.66 17.49
N LEU A 108 1.51 -16.01 18.64
CA LEU A 108 0.80 -16.40 19.87
C LEU A 108 -0.54 -15.68 20.06
N ILE A 109 -0.88 -14.76 19.16
CA ILE A 109 -2.14 -14.00 19.22
C ILE A 109 -3.35 -14.94 19.16
N SER A 110 -4.49 -14.47 19.67
CA SER A 110 -5.71 -15.26 19.70
C SER A 110 -6.41 -15.27 18.34
N VAL A 111 -6.22 -16.37 17.61
CA VAL A 111 -6.78 -16.58 16.27
C VAL A 111 -7.29 -18.01 16.13
N SER A 112 -8.21 -18.26 15.20
CA SER A 112 -8.62 -19.60 14.74
C SER A 112 -7.50 -20.30 13.95
N HIS A 113 -7.63 -21.61 13.73
CA HIS A 113 -6.59 -22.42 13.08
C HIS A 113 -6.32 -21.90 11.66
N VAL A 114 -7.39 -21.59 10.94
CA VAL A 114 -7.31 -21.10 9.57
C VAL A 114 -6.75 -19.67 9.53
N ALA A 115 -7.21 -18.79 10.43
CA ALA A 115 -6.73 -17.41 10.48
C ALA A 115 -5.23 -17.29 10.79
N LEU A 116 -4.69 -18.20 11.60
CA LEU A 116 -3.25 -18.29 11.86
C LEU A 116 -2.44 -18.46 10.57
N GLY A 117 -3.00 -19.09 9.53
CA GLY A 117 -2.38 -19.25 8.22
C GLY A 117 -1.95 -17.92 7.58
N SER A 118 -2.66 -16.83 7.89
CA SER A 118 -2.37 -15.49 7.39
C SER A 118 -1.64 -14.62 8.43
N THR A 119 -2.09 -14.62 9.69
CA THR A 119 -1.58 -13.66 10.69
C THR A 119 -0.17 -13.96 11.20
N ARG A 120 0.32 -15.19 11.04
CA ARG A 120 1.61 -15.64 11.62
C ARG A 120 2.86 -15.11 10.92
N VAL A 121 2.73 -14.41 9.80
CA VAL A 121 3.88 -13.95 9.00
C VAL A 121 4.66 -12.83 9.69
N MET A 122 5.95 -12.72 9.37
CA MET A 122 6.88 -11.89 10.14
C MET A 122 6.53 -10.39 10.13
N MET A 123 6.08 -9.86 8.99
CA MET A 123 5.69 -8.43 8.89
C MET A 123 4.43 -8.15 9.72
N THR A 124 3.38 -8.96 9.60
CA THR A 124 2.18 -8.87 10.46
C THR A 124 2.55 -9.04 11.94
N GLY A 125 3.42 -9.99 12.26
CA GLY A 125 3.95 -10.17 13.62
C GLY A 125 4.71 -8.95 14.14
N ALA A 126 5.45 -8.24 13.28
CA ALA A 126 6.16 -7.01 13.66
C ALA A 126 5.17 -5.87 13.97
N HIS A 127 4.13 -5.67 13.14
CA HIS A 127 3.09 -4.67 13.42
C HIS A 127 2.31 -5.00 14.71
N ASN A 128 1.99 -6.27 14.96
CA ASN A 128 1.39 -6.71 16.23
C ASN A 128 2.33 -6.44 17.41
N GLY A 129 3.63 -6.67 17.24
CA GLY A 129 4.65 -6.38 18.25
C GLY A 129 4.73 -4.89 18.61
N GLN A 130 4.65 -4.00 17.61
CA GLN A 130 4.58 -2.56 17.83
C GLN A 130 3.32 -2.14 18.61
N ALA A 131 2.15 -2.69 18.23
CA ALA A 131 0.91 -2.46 18.95
C ALA A 131 0.99 -2.88 20.42
N VAL A 132 1.50 -4.09 20.69
CA VAL A 132 1.68 -4.62 22.05
C VAL A 132 2.69 -3.80 22.84
N ALA A 133 3.83 -3.42 22.25
CA ALA A 133 4.84 -2.62 22.95
C ALA A 133 4.29 -1.25 23.38
N MET A 134 3.51 -0.61 22.51
CA MET A 134 2.87 0.67 22.83
C MET A 134 1.79 0.53 23.89
N ALA A 135 0.98 -0.53 23.82
CA ALA A 135 -0.01 -0.86 24.85
C ALA A 135 0.67 -1.10 26.20
N ALA A 136 1.76 -1.86 26.24
CA ALA A 136 2.53 -2.13 27.46
C ALA A 136 3.09 -0.84 28.08
N LEU A 137 3.58 0.09 27.26
CA LEU A 137 4.01 1.42 27.74
C LEU A 137 2.84 2.17 28.40
N LEU A 138 1.67 2.20 27.77
CA LEU A 138 0.50 2.87 28.31
C LEU A 138 -0.02 2.22 29.60
N CYS A 139 -0.03 0.89 29.65
CA CYS A 139 -0.32 0.12 30.87
C CYS A 139 0.61 0.51 32.00
N HIS A 140 1.92 0.61 31.74
CA HIS A 140 2.90 1.01 32.73
C HIS A 140 2.72 2.48 33.18
N GLU A 141 2.56 3.41 32.25
CA GLU A 141 2.40 4.85 32.53
C GLU A 141 1.14 5.16 33.35
N LYS A 142 0.06 4.40 33.13
CA LYS A 142 -1.26 4.67 33.72
C LYS A 142 -1.67 3.69 34.83
N GLY A 143 -0.88 2.66 35.10
CA GLY A 143 -1.23 1.60 36.05
C GLY A 143 -2.46 0.81 35.61
N LEU A 144 -2.56 0.50 34.31
CA LEU A 144 -3.68 -0.22 33.69
C LEU A 144 -3.27 -1.64 33.30
N ASP A 145 -4.22 -2.56 33.26
CA ASP A 145 -4.03 -3.88 32.63
C ASP A 145 -4.33 -3.80 31.11
N PRO A 146 -3.79 -4.73 30.29
CA PRO A 146 -4.09 -4.82 28.87
C PRO A 146 -5.58 -4.65 28.52
N ARG A 147 -6.47 -5.33 29.25
CA ARG A 147 -7.92 -5.30 29.01
C ARG A 147 -8.51 -3.88 29.10
N ASP A 148 -7.95 -3.00 29.93
CA ASP A 148 -8.43 -1.62 30.12
C ASP A 148 -8.16 -0.70 28.91
N LEU A 149 -7.33 -1.15 27.96
CA LEU A 149 -7.06 -0.47 26.69
C LEU A 149 -7.96 -0.94 25.54
N SER A 150 -8.93 -1.84 25.80
CA SER A 150 -9.72 -2.50 24.75
C SER A 150 -10.97 -1.75 24.29
N SER A 151 -11.30 -0.61 24.91
CA SER A 151 -12.42 0.24 24.52
C SER A 151 -12.28 1.67 25.04
N GLY A 152 -13.12 2.57 24.53
CA GLY A 152 -13.28 3.93 25.07
C GLY A 152 -12.03 4.81 24.95
N PRO A 153 -11.85 5.79 25.86
CA PRO A 153 -10.76 6.77 25.76
C PRO A 153 -9.35 6.18 25.77
N ASN A 154 -9.15 5.04 26.44
CA ASN A 154 -7.86 4.38 26.52
C ASN A 154 -7.48 3.71 25.19
N LEU A 155 -8.44 3.07 24.52
CA LEU A 155 -8.27 2.52 23.18
C LEU A 155 -7.94 3.62 22.18
N LEU A 156 -8.72 4.72 22.19
CA LEU A 156 -8.47 5.87 21.32
C LEU A 156 -7.05 6.44 21.56
N HIS A 157 -6.60 6.52 22.81
CA HIS A 157 -5.26 6.96 23.12
C HIS A 157 -4.17 6.01 22.60
N LEU A 158 -4.38 4.69 22.66
CA LEU A 158 -3.49 3.69 22.07
C LEU A 158 -3.42 3.83 20.54
N GLN A 159 -4.58 3.84 19.87
CA GLN A 159 -4.68 4.04 18.42
C GLN A 159 -4.01 5.35 17.99
N LYS A 160 -4.27 6.44 18.72
CA LYS A 160 -3.64 7.75 18.49
C LYS A 160 -2.12 7.68 18.55
N LYS A 161 -1.55 7.06 19.60
CA LYS A 161 -0.08 6.88 19.70
C LYS A 161 0.47 5.99 18.57
N LEU A 162 -0.27 4.96 18.14
CA LEU A 162 0.14 4.06 17.06
C LEU A 162 0.19 4.81 15.72
N LEU A 163 -0.88 5.50 15.36
CA LEU A 163 -0.94 6.31 14.13
C LEU A 163 0.15 7.40 14.14
N ARG A 164 0.39 8.08 15.29
CA ARG A 164 1.51 9.03 15.46
C ARG A 164 2.89 8.42 15.25
N SER A 165 3.05 7.11 15.39
CA SER A 165 4.31 6.40 15.13
C SER A 165 4.47 5.92 13.69
N GLY A 166 3.47 6.16 12.83
CA GLY A 166 3.45 5.69 11.43
C GLY A 166 2.83 4.30 11.27
N GLN A 167 2.18 3.75 12.29
CA GLN A 167 1.44 2.49 12.16
C GLN A 167 0.18 2.72 11.36
N PHE A 168 0.02 2.01 10.25
CA PHE A 168 -1.22 2.01 9.49
C PHE A 168 -2.26 1.10 10.16
N ILE A 169 -3.49 1.61 10.31
CA ILE A 169 -4.65 0.83 10.73
C ILE A 169 -5.74 1.11 9.68
N PRO A 170 -6.16 0.11 8.87
CA PRO A 170 -7.12 0.31 7.80
C PRO A 170 -8.39 1.00 8.29
N HIS A 171 -8.91 1.98 7.54
CA HIS A 171 -10.13 2.73 7.87
C HIS A 171 -10.11 3.51 9.20
N LEU A 172 -8.94 3.70 9.81
CA LEU A 172 -8.79 4.52 11.01
C LEU A 172 -7.90 5.73 10.71
N GLU A 173 -8.55 6.89 10.59
CA GLU A 173 -7.85 8.17 10.47
C GLU A 173 -7.45 8.73 11.84
N LEU A 174 -6.34 9.45 11.86
CA LEU A 174 -5.85 10.07 13.08
C LEU A 174 -6.60 11.38 13.34
N ASP A 175 -7.53 11.34 14.29
CA ASP A 175 -8.07 12.54 14.94
C ASP A 175 -7.15 12.95 16.09
N ASP A 176 -6.51 14.12 15.92
CA ASP A 176 -5.49 14.59 16.85
C ASP A 176 -5.55 16.09 17.08
N SER A 177 -6.33 16.51 18.07
CA SER A 177 -6.44 17.91 18.48
C SER A 177 -5.14 18.56 18.96
N GLU A 178 -4.06 17.80 19.19
CA GLU A 178 -2.75 18.37 19.53
C GLU A 178 -1.88 18.62 18.29
N ASP A 179 -2.27 18.09 17.12
CA ASP A 179 -1.58 18.32 15.85
C ASP A 179 -1.94 19.70 15.31
N LEU A 180 -1.05 20.67 15.55
CA LEU A 180 -1.19 22.06 15.14
C LEU A 180 -1.27 22.22 13.62
N ALA A 181 -0.83 21.21 12.83
CA ALA A 181 -0.93 21.25 11.38
C ALA A 181 -2.39 21.27 10.89
N ILE A 182 -3.33 20.68 11.64
CA ILE A 182 -4.76 20.63 11.29
C ILE A 182 -5.38 22.04 11.25
N ASP A 183 -4.89 22.94 12.10
CA ASP A 183 -5.35 24.33 12.22
C ASP A 183 -4.55 25.31 11.33
N ALA A 184 -3.57 24.82 10.56
CA ALA A 184 -2.74 25.66 9.72
C ALA A 184 -3.42 25.97 8.39
N GLU A 185 -3.21 27.19 7.88
CA GLU A 185 -3.38 27.48 6.46
C GLU A 185 -2.18 26.89 5.71
N VAL A 186 -2.45 26.03 4.73
CA VAL A 186 -1.43 25.30 3.97
C VAL A 186 -1.31 25.90 2.58
N GLU A 187 -0.13 26.38 2.25
CA GLU A 187 0.24 26.81 0.90
C GLU A 187 1.36 25.92 0.37
N VAL A 188 1.31 25.56 -0.90
CA VAL A 188 2.35 24.78 -1.56
C VAL A 188 2.82 25.50 -2.81
N SER A 189 4.08 25.30 -3.20
CA SER A 189 4.65 25.91 -4.42
C SER A 189 3.85 25.55 -5.67
N ASN A 190 3.44 24.29 -5.75
CA ASN A 190 2.64 23.69 -6.80
C ASN A 190 2.19 22.30 -6.37
N THR A 191 1.18 21.77 -7.05
CA THR A 191 0.75 20.37 -6.94
C THR A 191 0.79 19.77 -8.32
N LEU A 192 1.27 18.53 -8.45
CA LEU A 192 1.30 17.83 -9.73
C LEU A 192 -0.14 17.63 -10.23
N VAL A 193 -0.35 18.03 -11.48
CA VAL A 193 -1.57 17.79 -12.22
C VAL A 193 -1.22 16.90 -13.40
N ILE A 194 -2.03 15.87 -13.66
CA ILE A 194 -1.76 14.87 -14.69
C ILE A 194 -2.58 15.21 -15.93
N ASP A 195 -1.94 15.87 -16.90
CA ASP A 195 -2.55 16.16 -18.19
C ASP A 195 -2.22 15.08 -19.22
N ASP A 196 -0.95 14.66 -19.29
CA ASP A 196 -0.42 13.71 -20.26
C ASP A 196 0.64 12.81 -19.64
N LEU A 197 0.45 11.49 -19.77
CA LEU A 197 1.47 10.48 -19.57
C LEU A 197 2.14 10.23 -20.93
N ALA A 198 3.25 10.92 -21.16
CA ALA A 198 3.88 11.01 -22.47
C ALA A 198 4.33 9.63 -23.00
N ALA A 199 4.21 9.46 -24.32
CA ALA A 199 4.61 8.22 -24.98
C ALA A 199 6.14 8.07 -24.98
N SER A 200 6.61 6.90 -24.55
CA SER A 200 8.01 6.50 -24.60
C SER A 200 8.50 6.11 -26.01
N GLY A 201 7.56 5.93 -26.95
CA GLY A 201 7.80 5.31 -28.26
C GLY A 201 7.71 3.79 -28.23
N LEU A 202 7.63 3.17 -27.05
CA LEU A 202 7.42 1.73 -26.89
C LEU A 202 5.93 1.39 -26.96
N PHE A 203 5.68 0.17 -27.43
CA PHE A 203 4.36 -0.45 -27.49
C PHE A 203 4.51 -1.93 -27.15
N HIS A 204 3.52 -2.46 -26.43
CA HIS A 204 3.37 -3.89 -26.21
C HIS A 204 1.98 -4.37 -26.64
N GLU A 205 1.90 -5.64 -27.00
CA GLU A 205 0.64 -6.27 -27.40
C GLU A 205 -0.18 -6.60 -26.15
N VAL A 206 -1.47 -6.26 -26.18
CA VAL A 206 -2.41 -6.57 -25.10
C VAL A 206 -2.87 -8.02 -25.27
N THR A 207 -2.11 -8.93 -24.67
CA THR A 207 -2.31 -10.39 -24.78
C THR A 207 -3.16 -10.99 -23.66
N VAL A 208 -3.29 -10.26 -22.56
CA VAL A 208 -4.16 -10.55 -21.41
C VAL A 208 -4.89 -9.26 -21.03
N PRO A 209 -5.97 -9.30 -20.24
CA PRO A 209 -6.56 -8.08 -19.71
C PRO A 209 -5.52 -7.29 -18.90
N GLU A 210 -5.40 -6.00 -19.20
CA GLU A 210 -4.52 -5.07 -18.49
C GLU A 210 -5.33 -3.91 -17.95
N GLY A 211 -4.88 -3.31 -16.85
CA GLY A 211 -5.59 -2.21 -16.20
C GLY A 211 -4.67 -1.08 -15.78
N MET A 212 -5.19 0.14 -15.78
CA MET A 212 -4.60 1.29 -15.10
C MET A 212 -5.38 1.57 -13.82
N LEU A 213 -4.75 1.37 -12.67
CA LEU A 213 -5.28 1.67 -11.35
C LEU A 213 -5.08 3.15 -11.03
N LEU A 214 -6.17 3.89 -10.84
CA LEU A 214 -6.19 5.35 -10.71
C LEU A 214 -7.03 5.79 -9.49
N PRO A 215 -6.52 6.68 -8.62
CA PRO A 215 -7.26 7.25 -7.50
C PRO A 215 -8.15 8.41 -7.97
N PHE A 216 -9.43 8.16 -8.21
CA PHE A 216 -10.34 9.21 -8.65
C PHE A 216 -10.91 9.99 -7.46
N PRO A 217 -10.87 11.33 -7.47
CA PRO A 217 -11.58 12.14 -6.49
C PRO A 217 -13.10 12.11 -6.73
N VAL A 218 -13.87 12.69 -5.82
CA VAL A 218 -15.32 12.90 -6.00
C VAL A 218 -15.58 13.68 -7.28
N GLY A 219 -16.54 13.22 -8.08
CA GLY A 219 -16.92 13.86 -9.32
C GLY A 219 -16.97 12.91 -10.51
N ARG A 220 -17.07 13.49 -11.71
CA ARG A 220 -17.17 12.73 -12.95
C ARG A 220 -15.80 12.17 -13.34
N VAL A 221 -15.77 10.90 -13.76
CA VAL A 221 -14.56 10.32 -14.37
C VAL A 221 -14.22 11.11 -15.65
N PRO A 222 -13.03 11.73 -15.75
CA PRO A 222 -12.64 12.50 -16.92
C PRO A 222 -12.52 11.62 -18.17
N LEU A 223 -12.68 12.22 -19.35
CA LEU A 223 -12.41 11.55 -20.62
C LEU A 223 -10.91 11.25 -20.73
N ILE A 224 -10.58 9.99 -21.02
CA ILE A 224 -9.22 9.46 -21.09
C ILE A 224 -8.91 9.10 -22.53
N ASN A 225 -7.87 9.71 -23.11
CA ASN A 225 -7.42 9.38 -24.45
C ASN A 225 -6.26 8.39 -24.39
N VAL A 226 -6.53 7.11 -24.65
CA VAL A 226 -5.52 6.04 -24.58
C VAL A 226 -4.83 5.86 -25.93
N ARG A 227 -3.50 5.94 -25.96
CA ARG A 227 -2.72 5.80 -27.20
C ARG A 227 -2.52 4.32 -27.54
N ILE A 228 -3.01 3.91 -28.71
CA ILE A 228 -2.95 2.53 -29.21
C ILE A 228 -2.42 2.48 -30.64
N LYS A 229 -2.00 1.29 -31.06
CA LYS A 229 -1.82 0.94 -32.47
C LYS A 229 -2.43 -0.44 -32.76
N THR A 230 -2.73 -0.71 -34.02
CA THR A 230 -3.30 -1.99 -34.43
C THR A 230 -2.60 -2.57 -35.66
N GLU A 231 -2.37 -3.88 -35.64
CA GLU A 231 -1.83 -4.63 -36.80
C GLU A 231 -2.92 -5.37 -37.59
N LYS A 232 -4.08 -5.57 -36.94
CA LYS A 232 -5.31 -6.18 -37.46
C LYS A 232 -6.50 -5.25 -37.18
N ALA A 233 -7.64 -5.51 -37.82
CA ALA A 233 -8.87 -4.88 -37.36
C ALA A 233 -9.25 -5.51 -36.02
N VAL A 234 -9.55 -4.70 -35.02
CA VAL A 234 -9.80 -5.14 -33.64
C VAL A 234 -11.06 -4.52 -33.09
N HIS A 235 -11.67 -5.21 -32.14
CA HIS A 235 -12.74 -4.68 -31.31
C HIS A 235 -12.14 -4.36 -29.93
N ALA A 236 -11.73 -3.11 -29.74
CA ALA A 236 -11.07 -2.68 -28.50
C ALA A 236 -12.13 -2.41 -27.43
N VAL A 237 -12.12 -3.19 -26.34
CA VAL A 237 -13.09 -3.08 -25.25
C VAL A 237 -12.41 -2.53 -24.00
N PHE A 238 -12.93 -1.41 -23.50
CA PHE A 238 -12.51 -0.79 -22.25
C PHE A 238 -13.61 -0.97 -21.19
N GLN A 239 -13.20 -1.27 -19.96
CA GLN A 239 -14.10 -1.38 -18.82
C GLN A 239 -13.62 -0.46 -17.72
N LEU A 240 -14.54 0.23 -17.06
CA LEU A 240 -14.29 0.86 -15.77
C LEU A 240 -14.67 -0.13 -14.69
N ARG A 241 -13.73 -0.50 -13.83
CA ARG A 241 -13.94 -1.48 -12.76
C ARG A 241 -13.63 -0.89 -11.38
N ARG A 242 -14.31 -1.39 -10.36
CA ARG A 242 -14.05 -1.10 -8.93
C ARG A 242 -13.90 -2.39 -8.13
N SER A 243 -13.37 -2.27 -6.93
CA SER A 243 -13.50 -3.33 -5.93
C SER A 243 -14.92 -3.41 -5.39
N ASP A 244 -15.29 -4.61 -4.96
CA ASP A 244 -16.52 -4.89 -4.26
C ASP A 244 -16.51 -4.38 -2.80
N PHE A 245 -15.31 -4.24 -2.21
CA PHE A 245 -15.10 -3.68 -0.89
C PHE A 245 -14.36 -2.35 -0.98
N TYR A 246 -14.89 -1.33 -0.31
CA TYR A 246 -14.31 0.00 -0.34
C TYR A 246 -12.93 0.05 0.33
N GLY A 247 -11.93 0.62 -0.34
CA GLY A 247 -10.54 0.66 0.13
C GLY A 247 -9.67 -0.53 -0.33
N ASN A 248 -10.26 -1.51 -1.01
CA ASN A 248 -9.49 -2.51 -1.76
C ASN A 248 -9.15 -2.02 -3.18
N PHE A 249 -8.17 -2.67 -3.80
CA PHE A 249 -7.66 -2.31 -5.13
C PHE A 249 -8.02 -3.33 -6.23
N SER A 250 -8.63 -4.47 -5.88
CA SER A 250 -8.99 -5.50 -6.86
C SER A 250 -10.14 -5.01 -7.75
N PRO A 251 -10.05 -5.11 -9.08
CA PRO A 251 -11.11 -4.65 -9.99
C PRO A 251 -12.21 -5.72 -10.19
N ASP A 252 -12.94 -5.99 -9.12
CA ASP A 252 -13.92 -7.10 -9.02
C ASP A 252 -15.23 -6.87 -9.79
N ILE A 253 -15.69 -5.62 -9.87
CA ILE A 253 -17.00 -5.26 -10.45
C ILE A 253 -16.80 -4.36 -11.67
N VAL A 254 -17.39 -4.75 -12.81
CA VAL A 254 -17.51 -3.89 -13.99
C VAL A 254 -18.64 -2.88 -13.76
N ILE A 255 -18.30 -1.59 -13.78
CA ILE A 255 -19.23 -0.47 -13.63
C ILE A 255 -19.82 -0.10 -14.99
N GLU A 256 -18.94 0.04 -15.98
CA GLU A 256 -19.26 0.52 -17.32
C GLU A 256 -18.31 -0.14 -18.32
N GLU A 257 -18.81 -0.37 -19.53
CA GLU A 257 -18.05 -0.94 -20.64
C GLU A 257 -18.30 -0.10 -21.89
N ILE A 258 -17.23 0.20 -22.61
CA ILE A 258 -17.27 0.87 -23.91
C ILE A 258 -16.39 0.13 -24.90
N SER A 259 -16.74 0.19 -26.18
CA SER A 259 -16.03 -0.54 -27.22
C SER A 259 -15.84 0.28 -28.48
N PHE A 260 -14.75 0.02 -29.20
CA PHE A 260 -14.41 0.67 -30.47
C PHE A 260 -14.08 -0.37 -31.52
N ASP A 261 -14.66 -0.25 -32.71
CA ASP A 261 -14.19 -0.95 -33.90
C ASP A 261 -13.04 -0.16 -34.51
N VAL A 262 -11.83 -0.72 -34.43
CA VAL A 262 -10.60 -0.05 -34.86
C VAL A 262 -10.05 -0.73 -36.09
N ALA A 263 -9.89 0.03 -37.17
CA ALA A 263 -9.38 -0.49 -38.43
C ALA A 263 -7.90 -0.88 -38.33
N ARG A 264 -7.51 -1.90 -39.11
CA ARG A 264 -6.12 -2.33 -39.27
C ARG A 264 -5.20 -1.15 -39.59
N GLY A 265 -4.06 -1.08 -38.91
CA GLY A 265 -3.04 -0.05 -39.16
C GLY A 265 -3.34 1.29 -38.50
N PHE A 266 -4.41 1.38 -37.69
CA PHE A 266 -4.65 2.56 -36.86
C PHE A 266 -3.48 2.78 -35.90
N SER A 267 -3.08 4.04 -35.72
CA SER A 267 -2.12 4.48 -34.73
C SER A 267 -2.55 5.87 -34.26
N GLY A 268 -2.94 6.00 -33.00
CA GLY A 268 -3.54 7.22 -32.48
C GLY A 268 -4.17 6.99 -31.10
N SER A 269 -5.04 7.90 -30.69
CA SER A 269 -5.73 7.80 -29.39
C SER A 269 -7.20 7.41 -29.55
N LEU A 270 -7.70 6.58 -28.64
CA LEU A 270 -9.13 6.32 -28.48
C LEU A 270 -9.70 7.15 -27.31
N PRO A 271 -10.81 7.88 -27.50
CA PRO A 271 -11.43 8.69 -26.46
C PRO A 271 -12.33 7.85 -25.56
N VAL A 272 -11.73 7.27 -24.51
CA VAL A 272 -12.43 6.45 -23.52
C VAL A 272 -13.22 7.37 -22.59
N THR A 273 -14.55 7.35 -22.72
CA THR A 273 -15.46 8.19 -21.92
C THR A 273 -16.38 7.32 -21.10
N PHE A 274 -16.37 7.52 -19.78
CA PHE A 274 -17.30 6.90 -18.85
C PHE A 274 -18.30 7.93 -18.35
N VAL A 275 -19.58 7.58 -18.23
CA VAL A 275 -20.61 8.48 -17.68
C VAL A 275 -20.63 8.50 -16.16
N THR A 276 -19.91 7.56 -15.53
CA THR A 276 -19.77 7.39 -14.08
C THR A 276 -19.41 8.69 -13.36
N VAL A 277 -20.13 8.97 -12.27
CA VAL A 277 -19.89 10.06 -11.32
C VAL A 277 -19.77 9.45 -9.92
N LEU A 278 -18.68 9.75 -9.25
CA LEU A 278 -18.36 9.26 -7.92
C LEU A 278 -18.88 10.24 -6.87
N ASP A 279 -19.56 9.71 -5.86
CA ASP A 279 -20.06 10.42 -4.67
C ASP A 279 -19.07 10.40 -3.50
N ARG A 280 -18.04 9.57 -3.61
CA ARG A 280 -16.90 9.44 -2.69
C ARG A 280 -15.63 9.17 -3.51
N PRO A 281 -14.45 9.52 -3.00
CA PRO A 281 -13.22 9.17 -3.70
C PRO A 281 -12.98 7.66 -3.64
N GLU A 282 -12.45 7.08 -4.70
CA GLU A 282 -12.07 5.67 -4.72
C GLU A 282 -11.06 5.36 -5.82
N TYR A 283 -10.29 4.31 -5.60
CA TYR A 283 -9.49 3.70 -6.66
C TYR A 283 -10.38 2.94 -7.65
N LEU A 284 -10.28 3.30 -8.92
CA LEU A 284 -10.88 2.56 -10.03
C LEU A 284 -9.80 2.03 -10.95
N THR A 285 -10.12 0.96 -11.67
CA THR A 285 -9.25 0.43 -12.71
C THR A 285 -9.90 0.60 -14.08
N VAL A 286 -9.21 1.29 -14.98
CA VAL A 286 -9.56 1.31 -16.40
C VAL A 286 -8.91 0.09 -17.05
N VAL A 287 -9.70 -0.89 -17.43
CA VAL A 287 -9.25 -2.18 -17.98
C VAL A 287 -9.40 -2.19 -19.49
N LEU A 288 -8.38 -2.64 -20.21
CA LEU A 288 -8.39 -2.92 -21.64
C LEU A 288 -8.37 -4.44 -21.86
N GLN A 289 -9.37 -4.95 -22.56
CA GLN A 289 -9.45 -6.36 -22.91
C GLN A 289 -8.48 -6.70 -24.07
N PRO A 290 -7.91 -7.91 -24.08
CA PRO A 290 -6.99 -8.31 -25.12
C PRO A 290 -7.71 -8.51 -26.46
N SER A 291 -7.03 -8.14 -27.54
CA SER A 291 -7.45 -8.44 -28.91
C SER A 291 -6.21 -8.69 -29.75
N ASP A 292 -6.22 -9.73 -30.57
CA ASP A 292 -5.10 -10.12 -31.43
C ASP A 292 -4.71 -8.95 -32.37
N GLY A 293 -3.46 -8.50 -32.28
CA GLY A 293 -2.97 -7.33 -33.02
C GLY A 293 -3.34 -5.97 -32.43
N LEU A 294 -3.82 -5.88 -31.19
CA LEU A 294 -4.01 -4.65 -30.42
C LEU A 294 -2.79 -4.36 -29.54
N PHE A 295 -2.21 -3.17 -29.68
CA PHE A 295 -1.07 -2.74 -28.91
C PHE A 295 -1.37 -1.42 -28.21
N VAL A 296 -0.90 -1.27 -26.97
CA VAL A 296 -1.00 -0.01 -26.22
C VAL A 296 0.38 0.63 -26.11
N SER A 297 0.44 1.96 -26.16
CA SER A 297 1.69 2.70 -26.01
C SER A 297 2.08 2.79 -24.53
N GLU A 298 3.38 2.70 -24.24
CA GLU A 298 3.89 2.78 -22.87
C GLU A 298 4.36 4.19 -22.52
N SER A 299 4.18 4.58 -21.26
CA SER A 299 4.79 5.75 -20.63
C SER A 299 5.83 5.30 -19.60
N LEU A 300 6.97 5.99 -19.56
CA LEU A 300 8.01 5.78 -18.53
C LEU A 300 7.80 6.67 -17.30
N ASN A 301 6.72 7.45 -17.24
CA ASN A 301 6.39 8.22 -16.04
C ASN A 301 6.17 7.27 -14.86
N SER A 302 6.67 7.65 -13.69
CA SER A 302 6.45 6.97 -12.41
C SER A 302 5.77 7.96 -11.47
N LEU A 303 4.57 7.65 -11.02
CA LEU A 303 3.74 8.55 -10.22
C LEU A 303 3.19 7.82 -8.98
N PRO A 304 3.25 8.44 -7.78
CA PRO A 304 2.75 7.85 -6.54
C PRO A 304 1.31 7.33 -6.63
N GLY A 305 1.12 6.06 -6.29
CA GLY A 305 -0.21 5.47 -6.19
C GLY A 305 -0.91 5.24 -7.53
N ILE A 306 -0.19 5.21 -8.66
CA ILE A 306 -0.74 4.88 -9.98
C ILE A 306 0.02 3.68 -10.55
N LEU A 307 -0.70 2.62 -10.92
CA LEU A 307 -0.10 1.35 -11.32
C LEU A 307 -0.72 0.79 -12.60
N ARG A 308 0.12 0.17 -13.44
CA ARG A 308 -0.33 -0.79 -14.46
C ARG A 308 -0.47 -2.17 -13.83
N LEU A 309 -1.65 -2.77 -14.00
CA LEU A 309 -2.00 -4.10 -13.55
C LEU A 309 -2.17 -5.04 -14.74
N ARG A 310 -1.82 -6.32 -14.56
CA ARG A 310 -2.08 -7.37 -15.55
C ARG A 310 -2.84 -8.52 -14.91
N HIS A 311 -3.92 -8.95 -15.53
CA HIS A 311 -4.65 -10.14 -15.13
C HIS A 311 -3.80 -11.38 -15.45
N SER A 312 -3.07 -11.84 -14.44
CA SER A 312 -1.99 -12.82 -14.63
C SER A 312 -1.71 -13.58 -13.34
N ALA A 313 -1.03 -14.72 -13.46
CA ALA A 313 -0.56 -15.50 -12.32
C ALA A 313 0.95 -15.33 -12.16
N ASN A 314 1.41 -15.21 -10.92
CA ASN A 314 2.79 -15.50 -10.60
C ASN A 314 2.90 -16.98 -10.26
N GLU A 315 3.48 -17.79 -11.15
CA GLU A 315 3.57 -19.26 -10.98
C GLU A 315 4.24 -19.70 -9.66
N LYS A 316 5.03 -18.83 -9.02
CA LYS A 316 5.64 -19.11 -7.71
C LYS A 316 4.65 -19.01 -6.55
N VAL A 317 3.51 -18.35 -6.74
CA VAL A 317 2.52 -18.02 -5.69
C VAL A 317 1.12 -18.57 -6.05
N ALA A 318 0.70 -18.46 -7.32
CA ALA A 318 -0.60 -18.88 -7.81
C ALA A 318 -0.47 -19.74 -9.07
N ARG A 319 -1.30 -20.78 -9.17
CA ARG A 319 -1.32 -21.70 -10.34
C ARG A 319 -2.08 -21.14 -11.54
N SER A 320 -2.93 -20.15 -11.33
CA SER A 320 -3.82 -19.55 -12.32
C SER A 320 -4.05 -18.08 -11.98
N ALA A 321 -4.44 -17.29 -12.98
CA ALA A 321 -4.77 -15.87 -12.80
C ALA A 321 -6.08 -15.66 -12.04
N VAL A 322 -6.82 -16.74 -11.78
CA VAL A 322 -8.04 -16.75 -10.97
C VAL A 322 -7.87 -17.78 -9.86
N GLN A 323 -8.15 -17.37 -8.63
CA GLN A 323 -8.32 -18.26 -7.49
C GLN A 323 -9.77 -18.76 -7.47
N GLU A 324 -9.94 -20.06 -7.70
CA GLU A 324 -11.22 -20.73 -7.54
C GLU A 324 -11.22 -21.53 -6.21
N PRO A 325 -11.93 -21.05 -5.18
CA PRO A 325 -11.98 -21.73 -3.89
C PRO A 325 -12.81 -23.02 -3.96
N PRO A 326 -12.54 -24.03 -3.11
CA PRO A 326 -13.39 -25.20 -3.00
C PRO A 326 -14.83 -24.82 -2.61
N PRO A 327 -15.85 -25.56 -3.08
CA PRO A 327 -17.23 -25.36 -2.65
C PRO A 327 -17.37 -25.38 -1.12
N GLU A 328 -18.23 -24.51 -0.58
CA GLU A 328 -18.53 -24.43 0.87
C GLU A 328 -17.33 -24.08 1.78
N SER A 329 -16.19 -23.66 1.20
CA SER A 329 -15.00 -23.29 1.98
C SER A 329 -15.11 -21.94 2.71
N GLY A 330 -16.11 -21.11 2.36
CA GLY A 330 -16.24 -19.75 2.87
C GLY A 330 -15.12 -18.81 2.40
N LEU A 331 -14.42 -19.15 1.32
CA LEU A 331 -13.42 -18.31 0.65
C LEU A 331 -14.04 -17.72 -0.61
N HIS A 332 -13.57 -16.53 -1.00
CA HIS A 332 -14.07 -15.86 -2.20
C HIS A 332 -13.26 -16.23 -3.45
N ARG A 333 -13.95 -16.26 -4.59
CA ARG A 333 -13.29 -16.20 -5.90
C ARG A 333 -12.58 -14.86 -6.04
N LEU A 334 -11.36 -14.88 -6.53
CA LEU A 334 -10.52 -13.70 -6.72
C LEU A 334 -9.79 -13.77 -8.06
N GLU A 335 -9.81 -12.65 -8.80
CA GLU A 335 -8.96 -12.46 -9.98
C GLU A 335 -7.65 -11.79 -9.55
N PHE A 336 -6.51 -12.33 -9.99
CA PHE A 336 -5.21 -11.77 -9.69
C PHE A 336 -4.85 -10.70 -10.73
N TRP A 337 -4.85 -9.46 -10.26
CA TRP A 337 -4.43 -8.28 -11.01
C TRP A 337 -3.09 -7.81 -10.45
N LEU A 338 -2.01 -8.29 -11.05
CA LEU A 338 -0.67 -8.10 -10.52
C LEU A 338 -0.04 -6.84 -11.11
N PRO A 339 0.53 -5.93 -10.29
CA PRO A 339 1.37 -4.87 -10.80
C PRO A 339 2.66 -5.48 -11.37
N GLU A 340 3.15 -4.91 -12.46
CA GLU A 340 4.45 -5.32 -12.96
C GLU A 340 5.57 -4.73 -12.11
N ARG A 341 6.72 -5.41 -12.11
CA ARG A 341 7.91 -4.97 -11.38
C ARG A 341 8.81 -4.16 -12.32
N ARG A 342 9.34 -3.03 -11.83
CA ARG A 342 10.42 -2.28 -12.49
C ARG A 342 11.59 -3.23 -12.82
N PRO A 343 12.25 -3.05 -13.97
CA PRO A 343 12.10 -1.94 -14.92
C PRO A 343 10.86 -2.02 -15.85
N ASN A 344 10.05 -3.09 -15.78
CA ASN A 344 8.91 -3.30 -16.68
C ASN A 344 7.59 -2.70 -16.17
N ALA A 345 7.59 -2.02 -15.01
CA ALA A 345 6.40 -1.38 -14.45
C ALA A 345 6.12 -0.03 -15.14
N THR A 346 5.91 -0.06 -16.45
CA THR A 346 5.54 1.13 -17.24
C THR A 346 4.03 1.36 -17.16
N LEU A 347 3.61 2.62 -17.33
CA LEU A 347 2.20 2.98 -17.40
C LEU A 347 1.71 2.95 -18.85
N TRP A 348 0.40 3.04 -19.08
CA TRP A 348 -0.09 3.38 -20.41
C TRP A 348 0.20 4.84 -20.72
N SER A 349 0.57 5.12 -21.97
CA SER A 349 0.57 6.48 -22.46
C SER A 349 -0.86 6.91 -22.79
N LEU A 350 -1.31 7.95 -22.08
CA LEU A 350 -2.65 8.50 -22.18
C LEU A 350 -2.63 9.99 -21.84
N PHE A 351 -3.68 10.71 -22.22
CA PHE A 351 -3.90 12.08 -21.77
C PHE A 351 -5.36 12.31 -21.40
N PHE A 352 -5.60 13.22 -20.47
CA PHE A 352 -6.94 13.55 -20.02
C PHE A 352 -7.46 14.81 -20.74
N GLN A 353 -8.75 14.81 -21.10
CA GLN A 353 -9.38 15.98 -21.74
C GLN A 353 -9.52 17.17 -20.77
N SER A 354 -9.63 16.87 -19.48
CA SER A 354 -9.60 17.82 -18.38
C SER A 354 -8.54 17.34 -17.39
N PRO A 355 -7.79 18.25 -16.75
CA PRO A 355 -6.68 17.87 -15.89
C PRO A 355 -7.11 16.87 -14.81
N PHE A 356 -6.33 15.80 -14.63
CA PHE A 356 -6.57 14.81 -13.59
C PHE A 356 -5.76 15.18 -12.34
N GLU A 357 -6.47 15.42 -11.23
CA GLU A 357 -5.92 15.97 -9.99
C GLU A 357 -6.08 14.99 -8.81
N PRO A 358 -5.32 13.87 -8.78
CA PRO A 358 -5.40 12.91 -7.68
C PRO A 358 -4.64 13.36 -6.41
N TYR A 359 -3.84 14.42 -6.51
CA TYR A 359 -2.98 14.92 -5.44
C TYR A 359 -3.49 16.26 -4.92
N SER A 360 -3.32 16.51 -3.64
CA SER A 360 -3.79 17.74 -3.00
C SER A 360 -2.93 18.14 -1.82
N ALA A 361 -2.80 19.45 -1.59
CA ALA A 361 -2.17 19.99 -0.39
C ALA A 361 -2.97 19.66 0.87
N GLU A 362 -4.27 19.36 0.77
CA GLU A 362 -5.11 19.00 1.91
C GLU A 362 -4.66 17.69 2.59
N PHE A 363 -4.06 16.77 1.82
CA PHE A 363 -3.52 15.52 2.36
C PHE A 363 -2.34 15.75 3.30
N LEU A 364 -1.65 16.89 3.20
CA LEU A 364 -0.56 17.23 4.13
C LEU A 364 -1.03 17.30 5.59
N THR A 365 -2.32 17.52 5.84
CA THR A 365 -2.88 17.66 7.19
C THR A 365 -4.04 16.70 7.47
N ARG A 366 -4.45 15.87 6.50
CA ARG A 366 -5.61 14.94 6.58
C ARG A 366 -5.36 13.62 5.82
N GLY A 367 -6.19 12.58 6.04
CA GLY A 367 -6.05 11.28 5.38
C GLY A 367 -4.97 10.35 5.97
N TYR A 368 -4.53 9.39 5.15
CA TYR A 368 -3.62 8.29 5.52
C TYR A 368 -2.16 8.55 5.12
N GLU A 369 -1.20 7.96 5.83
CA GLU A 369 0.24 8.11 5.49
C GLU A 369 0.71 7.17 4.36
N ARG A 370 -0.18 6.88 3.38
CA ARG A 370 0.05 5.97 2.23
C ARG A 370 -1.11 6.01 1.21
N PRO A 371 -0.94 5.47 -0.03
CA PRO A 371 -2.05 5.27 -0.96
C PRO A 371 -3.01 4.22 -0.38
N PHE A 372 -4.31 4.54 -0.38
CA PHE A 372 -5.35 3.65 0.15
C PHE A 372 -6.68 3.82 -0.57
N ILE A 373 -7.58 4.66 -0.07
CA ILE A 373 -8.83 5.03 -0.74
C ILE A 373 -8.58 6.10 -1.82
N GLU A 374 -7.62 6.98 -1.52
CA GLU A 374 -7.11 8.05 -2.36
C GLU A 374 -5.59 7.93 -2.46
N ALA A 375 -4.96 8.75 -3.29
CA ALA A 375 -3.51 8.88 -3.30
C ALA A 375 -2.96 9.29 -1.92
N ASN A 376 -3.73 10.07 -1.15
CA ASN A 376 -3.39 10.60 0.16
C ASN A 376 -2.06 11.39 0.21
N SER A 377 -1.60 11.91 -0.93
CA SER A 377 -0.32 12.60 -1.03
C SER A 377 -0.46 13.95 -1.70
N TRP A 378 0.31 14.92 -1.20
CA TRP A 378 0.77 16.01 -2.03
C TRP A 378 1.98 15.52 -2.83
N VAL A 379 1.94 15.72 -4.13
CA VAL A 379 3.06 15.41 -5.03
C VAL A 379 3.50 16.71 -5.68
N SER A 380 4.78 17.03 -5.58
CA SER A 380 5.33 18.20 -6.26
C SER A 380 5.21 18.02 -7.77
N GLY A 381 4.97 19.11 -8.52
CA GLY A 381 5.20 19.05 -9.97
C GLY A 381 6.67 18.75 -10.29
N THR A 382 6.95 18.48 -11.57
CA THR A 382 8.27 18.04 -12.03
C THR A 382 9.38 19.04 -11.68
N ALA A 383 10.49 18.54 -11.13
CA ALA A 383 11.64 19.33 -10.73
C ALA A 383 12.23 20.10 -11.93
N GLY A 384 12.22 21.44 -11.86
CA GLY A 384 12.83 22.28 -12.89
C GLY A 384 12.41 23.75 -12.86
N GLU A 385 11.16 24.04 -12.48
CA GLU A 385 10.64 25.41 -12.56
C GLU A 385 10.67 26.17 -11.23
N ASN A 386 10.52 25.48 -10.08
CA ASN A 386 10.62 26.06 -8.73
C ASN A 386 11.07 24.99 -7.71
N VAL A 387 11.68 25.42 -6.61
CA VAL A 387 11.94 24.54 -5.45
C VAL A 387 10.59 24.12 -4.86
N PRO A 388 10.33 22.81 -4.65
CA PRO A 388 9.11 22.39 -3.97
C PRO A 388 9.07 22.89 -2.52
N GLU A 389 7.97 23.55 -2.16
CA GLU A 389 7.79 24.16 -0.84
C GLU A 389 6.41 23.83 -0.26
N ILE A 390 6.38 23.65 1.06
CA ILE A 390 5.15 23.59 1.86
C ILE A 390 5.26 24.66 2.94
N ARG A 391 4.29 25.57 3.01
CA ARG A 391 4.15 26.56 4.06
C ARG A 391 2.93 26.23 4.92
N LEU A 392 3.15 26.14 6.23
CA LEU A 392 2.08 26.09 7.22
C LEU A 392 2.05 27.43 7.95
N SER A 393 0.92 28.12 7.96
CA SER A 393 0.74 29.43 8.59
C SER A 393 -0.36 29.39 9.65
N TRP A 394 -0.14 30.01 10.80
CA TRP A 394 -1.13 30.13 11.87
C TRP A 394 -1.49 31.58 12.15
N LYS A 395 -2.75 31.84 12.49
CA LYS A 395 -3.23 33.18 12.87
C LYS A 395 -2.52 33.76 14.10
N ASN A 396 -2.08 32.90 15.00
CA ASN A 396 -1.36 33.28 16.23
C ASN A 396 -0.06 32.48 16.31
N ILE A 397 0.97 33.09 16.91
CA ILE A 397 2.24 32.42 17.20
C ILE A 397 1.96 31.12 17.97
N ARG A 398 2.49 30.01 17.45
CA ARG A 398 2.44 28.69 18.09
C ARG A 398 3.77 28.37 18.74
N THR A 399 3.72 27.46 19.71
CA THR A 399 4.93 26.86 20.32
C THR A 399 5.03 25.44 19.80
N ILE A 400 6.15 25.11 19.16
CA ILE A 400 6.37 23.86 18.44
C ILE A 400 7.57 23.16 19.05
N ASN A 401 7.39 21.92 19.51
CA ASN A 401 8.44 21.07 20.05
C ASN A 401 8.75 19.87 19.14
N ARG A 402 7.87 19.53 18.19
CA ARG A 402 8.09 18.40 17.29
C ARG A 402 7.50 18.65 15.91
N LEU A 403 8.24 18.24 14.88
CA LEU A 403 7.81 18.24 13.50
C LEU A 403 7.99 16.83 12.93
N ILE A 404 6.97 16.32 12.26
CA ILE A 404 7.03 15.04 11.56
C ILE A 404 6.67 15.26 10.09
N ILE A 405 7.49 14.74 9.19
CA ILE A 405 7.20 14.69 7.76
C ILE A 405 7.17 13.21 7.33
N ALA A 406 6.01 12.74 6.89
CA ALA A 406 5.81 11.43 6.29
C ALA A 406 5.90 11.56 4.77
N MET A 407 6.87 10.88 4.18
CA MET A 407 7.26 10.97 2.77
C MET A 407 6.98 9.65 2.07
N ASP A 408 6.89 9.70 0.74
CA ASP A 408 6.69 8.50 -0.05
C ASP A 408 7.98 7.71 -0.23
N GLY A 409 8.06 6.58 0.47
CA GLY A 409 9.14 5.61 0.38
C GLY A 409 9.05 4.65 -0.81
N ASP A 410 8.05 4.82 -1.69
CA ASP A 410 7.66 3.96 -2.81
C ASP A 410 6.74 2.80 -2.41
N PHE A 411 5.48 3.12 -2.13
CA PHE A 411 4.45 2.10 -1.89
C PHE A 411 4.01 1.35 -3.16
N ASP A 412 4.38 1.85 -4.34
CA ASP A 412 4.00 1.31 -5.64
C ASP A 412 4.82 0.08 -6.03
N HIS A 413 6.02 -0.05 -5.47
CA HIS A 413 6.92 -1.14 -5.75
C HIS A 413 7.21 -1.98 -4.50
N PRO A 414 7.05 -3.32 -4.56
CA PRO A 414 7.33 -4.16 -3.41
C PRO A 414 8.83 -4.15 -3.09
N MET A 415 9.20 -3.62 -1.92
CA MET A 415 10.53 -3.84 -1.33
C MET A 415 10.63 -5.28 -0.81
N GLU A 416 10.97 -6.20 -1.70
CA GLU A 416 11.13 -7.60 -1.33
C GLU A 416 12.45 -7.82 -0.56
N SER A 417 12.40 -8.72 0.43
CA SER A 417 13.57 -9.15 1.20
C SER A 417 14.58 -9.92 0.33
N VAL A 418 15.64 -10.46 0.95
CA VAL A 418 16.80 -11.25 0.45
C VAL A 418 16.66 -12.13 -0.81
N GLN A 419 15.46 -12.41 -1.32
CA GLN A 419 15.20 -13.21 -2.51
C GLN A 419 15.12 -12.40 -3.81
N TYR A 420 14.83 -11.10 -3.75
CA TYR A 420 14.73 -10.24 -4.93
C TYR A 420 15.45 -8.91 -4.69
N GLY A 421 16.30 -8.52 -5.63
CA GLY A 421 16.93 -7.20 -5.62
C GLY A 421 15.95 -6.11 -6.07
N HIS A 422 16.26 -4.86 -5.74
CA HIS A 422 15.52 -3.70 -6.22
C HIS A 422 16.23 -3.10 -7.44
N PRO A 423 15.54 -2.81 -8.56
CA PRO A 423 16.17 -2.25 -9.76
C PRO A 423 16.68 -0.82 -9.51
N ASP A 424 15.96 -0.05 -8.69
CA ASP A 424 16.34 1.31 -8.34
C ASP A 424 17.29 1.30 -7.16
N ARG A 425 18.32 2.13 -7.22
CA ARG A 425 19.27 2.30 -6.12
C ARG A 425 18.73 3.18 -4.99
N GLN A 426 17.63 3.88 -5.25
CA GLN A 426 17.03 4.87 -4.35
C GLN A 426 15.51 4.92 -4.58
N SER A 427 14.73 5.21 -3.54
CA SER A 427 13.28 5.42 -3.70
C SER A 427 13.01 6.68 -4.53
N PRO A 428 12.21 6.60 -5.60
CA PRO A 428 12.07 7.66 -6.61
C PRO A 428 11.37 8.92 -6.09
N TYR A 429 10.51 8.81 -5.08
CA TYR A 429 9.65 9.90 -4.63
C TYR A 429 10.16 10.64 -3.37
N LEU A 430 11.30 10.21 -2.82
CA LEU A 430 11.86 10.84 -1.63
C LEU A 430 12.59 12.14 -2.01
N PRO A 431 12.47 13.19 -1.18
CA PRO A 431 13.41 14.30 -1.25
C PRO A 431 14.79 13.81 -0.83
N LYS A 432 15.84 14.39 -1.41
CA LYS A 432 17.22 14.15 -1.01
C LYS A 432 17.67 15.12 0.08
N THR A 433 17.16 16.35 0.04
CA THR A 433 17.46 17.39 1.04
C THR A 433 16.17 18.07 1.50
N ILE A 434 16.12 18.39 2.79
CA ILE A 434 14.99 19.08 3.41
C ILE A 434 15.54 20.21 4.28
N SER A 435 14.94 21.40 4.20
CA SER A 435 15.22 22.53 5.09
C SER A 435 13.91 23.07 5.64
N VAL A 436 13.89 23.46 6.91
CA VAL A 436 12.71 24.01 7.59
C VAL A 436 13.08 25.38 8.15
N LEU A 437 12.30 26.39 7.78
CA LEU A 437 12.50 27.78 8.21
C LEU A 437 11.32 28.26 9.06
N ASP A 438 11.60 29.13 10.03
CA ASP A 438 10.58 29.85 10.80
C ASP A 438 10.02 31.08 10.03
N ASP A 439 9.05 31.76 10.64
CA ASP A 439 8.45 33.03 10.17
C ASP A 439 9.43 34.20 10.01
N ARG A 440 10.66 34.09 10.52
CA ARG A 440 11.73 35.08 10.33
C ARG A 440 12.70 34.66 9.23
N GLY A 441 12.50 33.51 8.60
CA GLY A 441 13.39 32.93 7.60
C GLY A 441 14.66 32.32 8.19
N LEU A 442 14.69 32.02 9.49
CA LEU A 442 15.80 31.29 10.12
C LEU A 442 15.60 29.79 9.89
N GLU A 443 16.64 29.10 9.41
CA GLU A 443 16.63 27.63 9.33
C GLU A 443 16.68 27.04 10.74
N ILE A 444 15.64 26.28 11.08
CA ILE A 444 15.47 25.65 12.40
C ILE A 444 15.74 24.14 12.37
N ALA A 445 15.70 23.52 11.18
CA ALA A 445 16.09 22.13 10.98
C ALA A 445 16.48 21.90 9.52
N ALA A 446 17.40 20.97 9.29
CA ALA A 446 17.75 20.51 7.95
C ALA A 446 18.16 19.03 7.97
N ALA A 447 17.97 18.36 6.85
CA ALA A 447 18.47 17.02 6.60
C ALA A 447 19.04 16.93 5.19
N VAL A 448 20.18 16.26 5.06
CA VAL A 448 20.84 15.97 3.79
C VAL A 448 20.91 14.47 3.60
N ASP A 449 20.81 14.03 2.35
CA ASP A 449 20.80 12.62 1.96
C ASP A 449 19.73 11.80 2.71
N VAL A 450 18.47 12.26 2.63
CA VAL A 450 17.33 11.61 3.29
C VAL A 450 17.03 10.27 2.62
N HIS A 451 17.00 9.20 3.42
CA HIS A 451 16.72 7.81 2.95
C HIS A 451 15.45 7.20 3.57
N GLY A 452 14.93 7.79 4.65
CA GLY A 452 13.76 7.28 5.34
C GLY A 452 12.47 7.90 4.81
N SER A 453 11.39 7.13 4.83
CA SER A 453 10.02 7.61 4.55
C SER A 453 9.41 8.46 5.68
N ARG A 454 10.16 8.70 6.76
CA ARG A 454 9.70 9.52 7.89
C ARG A 454 10.86 10.31 8.47
N TRP A 455 10.65 11.61 8.63
CA TRP A 455 11.57 12.49 9.36
C TRP A 455 10.86 13.04 10.60
N ASP A 456 11.31 12.61 11.78
CA ASP A 456 10.73 12.96 13.08
C ASP A 456 11.73 13.80 13.89
N ILE A 457 11.46 15.09 13.96
CA ILE A 457 12.33 16.10 14.57
C ILE A 457 11.76 16.46 15.93
N ARG A 458 12.59 16.37 16.96
CA ARG A 458 12.27 16.87 18.31
C ARG A 458 13.19 18.03 18.61
N PHE A 459 12.62 19.21 18.78
CA PHE A 459 13.38 20.41 19.12
C PHE A 459 13.75 20.36 20.61
N SER A 460 15.03 20.55 20.93
CA SER A 460 15.49 20.62 22.33
C SER A 460 14.87 21.79 23.06
N ASP A 461 14.73 22.92 22.35
CA ASP A 461 14.08 24.14 22.81
C ASP A 461 12.85 24.41 21.95
N PRO A 462 11.66 24.59 22.53
CA PRO A 462 10.46 24.86 21.76
C PRO A 462 10.59 26.13 20.92
N ILE A 463 10.16 26.02 19.65
CA ILE A 463 10.21 27.11 18.68
C ILE A 463 8.92 27.91 18.78
N ARG A 464 9.03 29.23 18.82
CA ARG A 464 7.89 30.14 18.78
C ARG A 464 7.83 30.82 17.43
N THR A 465 6.83 30.48 16.63
CA THR A 465 6.71 30.98 15.26
C THR A 465 5.25 31.05 14.80
N ALA A 466 4.95 31.97 13.89
CA ALA A 466 3.66 32.05 13.20
C ALA A 466 3.59 31.21 11.91
N SER A 467 4.72 30.69 11.41
CA SER A 467 4.72 29.84 10.21
C SER A 467 5.93 28.91 10.14
N LEU A 468 5.76 27.77 9.48
CA LEU A 468 6.87 26.92 9.04
C LEU A 468 6.92 26.89 7.51
N LEU A 469 8.12 27.06 6.94
CA LEU A 469 8.39 26.84 5.52
C LEU A 469 9.30 25.62 5.37
N ILE A 470 8.78 24.56 4.77
CA ILE A 470 9.52 23.33 4.45
C ILE A 470 9.92 23.41 2.98
N ARG A 471 11.21 23.27 2.71
CA ARG A 471 11.80 23.32 1.36
C ARG A 471 12.47 22.00 1.02
N PHE A 472 12.24 21.52 -0.20
CA PHE A 472 12.88 20.31 -0.72
C PHE A 472 13.83 20.69 -1.87
N THR A 473 15.11 20.90 -1.57
CA THR A 473 16.04 21.53 -2.53
C THR A 473 16.65 20.57 -3.55
N GLU A 474 16.63 19.27 -3.28
CA GLU A 474 17.06 18.20 -4.19
C GLU A 474 16.07 17.03 -4.08
N SER A 475 15.74 16.39 -5.20
CA SER A 475 14.89 15.19 -5.29
C SER A 475 15.69 13.98 -5.80
N ARG A 476 15.22 12.76 -5.51
CA ARG A 476 15.81 11.53 -6.04
C ARG A 476 15.25 11.11 -7.40
N GLY A 477 14.02 11.54 -7.71
CA GLY A 477 13.36 11.39 -8.99
C GLY A 477 12.75 12.69 -9.49
N GLU A 478 11.83 12.59 -10.44
CA GLU A 478 11.19 13.74 -11.09
C GLU A 478 10.26 14.52 -10.15
N VAL A 479 9.68 13.83 -9.16
CA VAL A 479 8.67 14.37 -8.24
C VAL A 479 9.00 13.98 -6.79
N ILE A 480 8.44 14.73 -5.84
CA ILE A 480 8.50 14.44 -4.41
C ILE A 480 7.09 14.14 -3.91
N GLY A 481 6.91 13.02 -3.22
CA GLY A 481 5.65 12.64 -2.58
C GLY A 481 5.69 12.85 -1.07
N ILE A 482 4.75 13.63 -0.52
CA ILE A 482 4.57 13.84 0.91
C ILE A 482 3.15 13.40 1.30
N TYR A 483 3.05 12.42 2.19
CA TYR A 483 1.77 11.95 2.71
C TYR A 483 1.27 12.79 3.88
N ARG A 484 2.16 13.35 4.71
CA ARG A 484 1.74 14.10 5.90
C ARG A 484 2.79 15.03 6.45
N VAL A 485 2.36 16.14 7.01
CA VAL A 485 3.11 17.00 7.93
C VAL A 485 2.35 17.08 9.25
N ARG A 486 3.03 16.85 10.37
CA ARG A 486 2.46 16.96 11.72
C ARG A 486 3.29 17.87 12.59
N VAL A 487 2.64 18.70 13.39
CA VAL A 487 3.29 19.73 14.21
C VAL A 487 2.75 19.66 15.63
N PHE A 488 3.61 19.50 16.64
CA PHE A 488 3.22 19.41 18.05
C PHE A 488 4.00 20.37 18.94
#